data_AF-C4REL0-F1
#
_entry.id   AF-C4REL0-F1
#
_cell.length_a   1.000
_cell.length_b   1.000
_cell.length_c   1.000
_cell.angle_alpha   90.00
_cell.angle_beta   90.00
_cell.angle_gamma   90.00
#
_symmetry.space_group_name_H-M   'P 1'
#
loop_
_entity.id
_entity.type
_entity.pdbx_description
1 polymer ?
#
loop_
_entity_poly.entity_id
_entity_poly.type
_entity_poly.pdbx_seq_one_letter_code
_entity_poly.pdbx_strand_id
1 'polypeptide(L)'
;DAVAGAGSASRGGAEGLPTGGAEGLRIAFATGSDRSLQAFKDALWAVDESAGLRYRDPADPQGRALDIALDPDPGPLRRELLAELGRCGPRTVTELRRFALTSTVYRAADATRALTGLLDAKAVARDPEHGRLGGDVLIRAVAGNSGSTA
;
A
#
# COMPACT_ATOMS: atom_id res chain seq x y z
N ASP A 1 40.95 23.17 33.86
CA ASP A 1 39.85 23.05 32.90
C ASP A 1 38.94 21.87 33.19
N ALA A 2 37.65 22.17 33.38
CA ALA A 2 36.53 21.26 33.19
C ALA A 2 36.43 20.91 31.67
N VAL A 3 35.92 19.77 31.24
CA VAL A 3 34.48 19.45 31.19
C VAL A 3 34.30 17.95 30.94
N ALA A 4 33.37 17.36 31.68
CA ALA A 4 32.78 16.06 31.44
C ALA A 4 31.83 16.10 30.22
N GLY A 5 31.89 15.07 29.38
CA GLY A 5 30.90 14.83 28.32
C GLY A 5 30.55 13.35 28.30
N ALA A 6 29.58 12.96 29.12
CA ALA A 6 28.96 11.65 29.10
C ALA A 6 28.17 11.48 27.79
N GLY A 7 28.60 10.54 26.94
CA GLY A 7 27.83 10.06 25.80
C GLY A 7 27.39 8.62 26.08
N SER A 8 26.26 8.46 26.74
CA SER A 8 25.59 7.16 26.88
C SER A 8 25.08 6.73 25.50
N ALA A 9 25.88 5.96 24.76
CA ALA A 9 25.36 5.23 23.62
C ALA A 9 24.53 4.05 24.15
N SER A 10 23.21 4.21 24.17
CA SER A 10 22.29 3.11 24.44
C SER A 10 22.51 2.02 23.39
N ARG A 11 23.11 0.91 23.82
CA ARG A 11 23.25 -0.32 23.06
C ARG A 11 21.92 -1.08 23.17
N GLY A 12 20.99 -0.76 22.27
CA GLY A 12 19.77 -1.54 22.12
C GLY A 12 20.05 -2.83 21.35
N GLY A 13 20.63 -3.83 22.02
CA GLY A 13 20.62 -5.21 21.54
C GLY A 13 19.25 -5.84 21.81
N ALA A 14 18.63 -6.39 20.77
CA ALA A 14 17.54 -7.33 20.91
C ALA A 14 17.82 -8.53 19.97
N GLU A 15 18.57 -9.49 20.53
CA GLU A 15 18.58 -10.90 20.16
C GLU A 15 17.40 -11.54 20.90
N GLY A 16 16.51 -12.38 20.39
CA GLY A 16 16.17 -12.93 19.08
C GLY A 16 14.93 -13.83 19.30
N LEU A 17 14.34 -14.40 18.25
CA LEU A 17 13.70 -15.71 18.31
C LEU A 17 13.63 -16.26 16.87
N PRO A 18 14.30 -17.38 16.55
CA PRO A 18 14.06 -18.09 15.30
C PRO A 18 12.80 -18.95 15.46
N THR A 19 11.87 -18.87 14.52
CA THR A 19 10.80 -19.86 14.38
C THR A 19 10.78 -20.28 12.92
N GLY A 20 11.10 -21.55 12.68
CA GLY A 20 11.43 -22.08 11.35
C GLY A 20 10.39 -21.78 10.27
N GLY A 21 10.91 -21.35 9.12
CA GLY A 21 10.19 -21.06 7.88
C GLY A 21 11.08 -20.10 7.08
N ALA A 22 11.52 -20.50 5.89
CA ALA A 22 12.58 -19.84 5.10
C ALA A 22 12.65 -18.32 5.33
N GLU A 23 13.82 -17.83 5.77
CA GLU A 23 14.03 -16.40 6.03
C GLU A 23 13.70 -15.59 4.77
N GLY A 24 12.55 -14.92 4.78
CA GLY A 24 12.15 -14.07 3.66
C GLY A 24 13.19 -12.96 3.47
N LEU A 25 13.66 -12.79 2.24
CA LEU A 25 14.56 -11.69 1.90
C LEU A 25 13.84 -10.36 2.09
N ARG A 26 14.38 -9.50 2.98
CA ARG A 26 13.88 -8.13 3.14
C ARG A 26 14.56 -7.23 2.11
N ILE A 27 13.75 -6.52 1.33
CA ILE A 27 14.22 -5.54 0.35
C ILE A 27 13.79 -4.16 0.83
N ALA A 28 14.75 -3.23 0.93
CA ALA A 28 14.50 -1.84 1.27
C ALA A 28 15.03 -0.94 0.16
N PHE A 29 14.20 -0.01 -0.32
CA PHE A 29 14.57 0.98 -1.32
C PHE A 29 14.20 2.37 -0.82
N ALA A 30 15.21 3.16 -0.44
CA ALA A 30 15.01 4.51 0.07
C ALA A 30 15.12 5.53 -1.06
N THR A 31 14.06 6.28 -1.31
CA THR A 31 14.06 7.36 -2.31
C THR A 31 13.06 8.45 -1.91
N GLY A 32 13.36 9.70 -2.28
CA GLY A 32 12.41 10.81 -2.23
C GLY A 32 11.67 11.04 -3.55
N SER A 33 11.92 10.21 -4.58
CA SER A 33 11.33 10.37 -5.91
C SER A 33 10.23 9.35 -6.16
N ASP A 34 8.99 9.83 -6.31
CA ASP A 34 7.85 8.99 -6.71
C ASP A 34 8.13 8.24 -8.01
N ARG A 35 8.86 8.85 -8.97
CA ARG A 35 9.24 8.20 -10.23
C ARG A 35 10.17 7.00 -10.01
N SER A 36 11.20 7.16 -9.18
CA SER A 36 12.14 6.06 -8.90
C SER A 36 11.47 4.94 -8.12
N LEU A 37 10.57 5.27 -7.18
CA LEU A 37 9.80 4.28 -6.44
C LEU A 37 8.85 3.50 -7.37
N GLN A 38 8.21 4.19 -8.32
CA GLN A 38 7.36 3.58 -9.33
C GLN A 38 8.17 2.60 -10.20
N ALA A 39 9.31 3.02 -10.74
CA ALA A 39 10.17 2.16 -11.55
C ALA A 39 10.68 0.93 -10.78
N PHE A 40 11.02 1.12 -9.50
CA PHE A 40 11.43 0.02 -8.62
C PHE A 40 10.31 -1.02 -8.45
N LYS A 41 9.08 -0.57 -8.15
CA LYS A 41 7.93 -1.48 -8.04
C LYS A 41 7.56 -2.13 -9.36
N ASP A 42 7.67 -1.40 -10.47
CA ASP A 42 7.45 -1.98 -11.80
C ASP A 42 8.42 -3.12 -12.06
N ALA A 43 9.70 -2.97 -11.69
CA ALA A 43 10.69 -4.04 -11.78
C ALA A 43 10.40 -5.22 -10.85
N LEU A 44 9.95 -4.98 -9.60
CA LEU A 44 9.55 -6.04 -8.69
C LEU A 44 8.38 -6.88 -9.24
N TRP A 45 7.36 -6.21 -9.80
CA TRP A 45 6.20 -6.88 -10.37
C TRP A 45 6.41 -7.44 -11.78
N ALA A 46 7.55 -7.15 -12.42
CA ALA A 46 7.92 -7.71 -13.72
C ALA A 46 8.60 -9.09 -13.61
N VAL A 47 8.76 -9.61 -12.40
CA VAL A 47 9.28 -10.97 -12.18
C VAL A 47 8.26 -12.00 -12.64
N ASP A 48 8.75 -13.05 -13.31
CA ASP A 48 7.93 -14.14 -13.80
C ASP A 48 7.26 -14.92 -12.65
N GLU A 49 5.97 -15.21 -12.79
CA GLU A 49 5.17 -15.95 -11.81
C GLU A 49 5.75 -17.34 -11.48
N SER A 50 6.51 -17.94 -12.41
CA SER A 50 7.20 -19.22 -12.21
C SER A 50 8.37 -19.16 -11.22
N ALA A 51 8.78 -17.96 -10.79
CA ALA A 51 9.83 -17.79 -9.77
C ALA A 51 9.43 -18.31 -8.39
N GLY A 52 8.15 -18.61 -8.15
CA GLY A 52 7.64 -19.13 -6.87
C GLY A 52 7.81 -18.16 -5.69
N LEU A 53 8.07 -16.89 -5.99
CA LEU A 53 8.26 -15.83 -5.02
C LEU A 53 6.90 -15.26 -4.58
N ARG A 54 6.86 -14.79 -3.34
CA ARG A 54 5.70 -14.10 -2.76
C ARG A 54 6.16 -12.82 -2.09
N TYR A 55 5.41 -11.75 -2.28
CA TYR A 55 5.64 -10.50 -1.58
C TYR A 55 4.78 -10.42 -0.33
N ARG A 56 5.35 -9.87 0.74
CA ARG A 56 4.61 -9.53 1.95
C ARG A 56 4.83 -8.05 2.22
N ASP A 57 3.75 -7.33 2.46
CA ASP A 57 3.82 -5.96 2.94
C ASP A 57 4.15 -5.97 4.44
N PRO A 58 5.28 -5.38 4.88
CA PRO A 58 5.58 -5.24 6.30
C PRO A 58 4.59 -4.34 7.04
N ALA A 59 3.89 -3.44 6.33
CA ALA A 59 2.88 -2.58 6.90
C ALA A 59 1.50 -3.25 7.02
N ASP A 60 1.25 -4.38 6.34
CA ASP A 60 0.01 -5.15 6.48
C ASP A 60 -0.02 -5.88 7.84
N PRO A 61 -0.91 -5.50 8.78
CA PRO A 61 -1.02 -6.17 10.07
C PRO A 61 -1.41 -7.65 9.94
N GLN A 62 -2.11 -8.01 8.86
CA GLN A 62 -2.55 -9.38 8.58
C GLN A 62 -1.45 -10.19 7.90
N GLY A 63 -0.33 -9.54 7.53
CA GLY A 63 0.88 -10.20 7.08
C GLY A 63 0.71 -11.08 5.85
N ARG A 64 -0.22 -10.72 4.96
CA ARG A 64 -0.58 -11.58 3.85
C ARG A 64 0.56 -11.68 2.84
N ALA A 65 0.78 -12.89 2.36
CA ALA A 65 1.63 -13.14 1.21
C ALA A 65 0.80 -12.95 -0.07
N LEU A 66 1.37 -12.20 -1.01
CA LEU A 66 0.84 -11.94 -2.34
C LEU A 66 1.68 -12.74 -3.32
N ASP A 67 1.02 -13.56 -4.14
CA ASP A 67 1.70 -14.22 -5.25
C ASP A 67 2.17 -13.16 -6.27
N ILE A 68 3.41 -13.30 -6.77
CA ILE A 68 3.90 -12.42 -7.82
C ILE A 68 3.17 -12.77 -9.11
N ALA A 69 2.46 -11.80 -9.65
CA ALA A 69 1.83 -11.86 -10.94
C ALA A 69 1.94 -10.49 -11.61
N LEU A 70 1.99 -10.48 -12.94
CA LEU A 70 2.02 -9.24 -13.72
C LEU A 70 0.79 -8.37 -13.42
N ASP A 71 -0.36 -9.02 -13.20
CA ASP A 71 -1.60 -8.43 -12.71
C ASP A 71 -1.95 -8.99 -11.32
N PRO A 72 -1.54 -8.31 -10.23
CA PRO A 72 -1.82 -8.79 -8.89
C PRO A 72 -3.31 -8.67 -8.55
N ASP A 73 -3.82 -9.56 -7.69
CA ASP A 73 -5.18 -9.46 -7.18
C ASP A 73 -5.41 -8.06 -6.56
N PRO A 74 -6.39 -7.27 -7.08
CA PRO A 74 -6.69 -5.96 -6.54
C PRO A 74 -7.44 -6.03 -5.20
N GLY A 75 -7.95 -7.19 -4.78
CA GLY A 75 -8.75 -7.38 -3.57
C GLY A 75 -8.15 -6.76 -2.30
N PRO A 76 -6.88 -7.06 -1.94
CA PRO A 76 -6.22 -6.44 -0.80
C PRO A 76 -6.08 -4.93 -0.96
N LEU A 77 -5.66 -4.44 -2.14
CA LEU A 77 -5.55 -3.00 -2.40
C LEU A 77 -6.89 -2.26 -2.27
N ARG A 78 -8.00 -2.88 -2.69
CA ARG A 78 -9.35 -2.31 -2.52
C ARG A 78 -9.68 -2.04 -1.05
N ARG A 79 -9.28 -2.94 -0.15
CA ARG A 79 -9.49 -2.78 1.31
C ARG A 79 -8.65 -1.63 1.86
N GLU A 80 -7.37 -1.55 1.47
CA GLU A 80 -6.49 -0.45 1.88
C GLU A 80 -7.00 0.91 1.39
N LEU A 81 -7.49 0.99 0.15
CA LEU A 81 -8.07 2.23 -0.40
C LEU A 81 -9.34 2.66 0.36
N LEU A 82 -10.21 1.71 0.72
CA LEU A 82 -11.39 2.02 1.54
C LEU A 82 -11.01 2.46 2.95
N ALA A 83 -9.99 1.84 3.56
CA ALA A 83 -9.48 2.25 4.86
C ALA A 83 -8.88 3.67 4.81
N GLU A 84 -8.11 3.99 3.77
CA GLU A 84 -7.57 5.33 3.54
C GLU A 84 -8.67 6.38 3.37
N LEU A 85 -9.69 6.08 2.57
CA LEU A 85 -10.86 6.97 2.40
C LEU A 85 -11.67 7.13 3.70
N GLY A 86 -11.80 6.08 4.49
CA GLY A 86 -12.45 6.14 5.80
C GLY A 86 -11.67 7.01 6.81
N ARG A 87 -10.33 6.98 6.73
CA ARG A 87 -9.43 7.73 7.62
C ARG A 87 -9.28 9.19 7.23
N CYS A 88 -9.17 9.50 5.94
CA CYS A 88 -8.83 10.83 5.43
C CYS A 88 -10.00 11.56 4.75
N GLY A 89 -11.14 10.88 4.53
CA GLY A 89 -12.26 11.43 3.78
C GLY A 89 -12.06 11.36 2.26
N PRO A 90 -12.84 12.14 1.49
CA PRO A 90 -12.73 12.16 0.03
C PRO A 90 -11.34 12.56 -0.48
N ARG A 91 -10.85 11.87 -1.51
CA ARG A 91 -9.51 12.04 -2.08
C ARG A 91 -9.54 11.97 -3.59
N THR A 92 -8.64 12.69 -4.23
CA THR A 92 -8.46 12.61 -5.68
C THR A 92 -7.83 11.27 -6.08
N VAL A 93 -8.07 10.84 -7.32
CA VAL A 93 -7.41 9.64 -7.88
C VAL A 93 -5.89 9.76 -7.83
N THR A 94 -5.32 10.95 -8.02
CA THR A 94 -3.88 11.18 -7.89
C THR A 94 -3.38 10.89 -6.47
N GLU A 95 -4.09 11.35 -5.45
CA GLU A 95 -3.73 11.08 -4.05
C GLU A 95 -3.82 9.58 -3.72
N LEU A 96 -4.85 8.89 -4.22
CA LEU A 96 -5.01 7.45 -4.00
C LEU A 96 -3.95 6.61 -4.74
N ARG A 97 -3.56 7.03 -5.95
CA ARG A 97 -2.43 6.43 -6.68
C ARG A 97 -1.12 6.62 -5.91
N ARG A 98 -0.91 7.82 -5.35
CA ARG A 98 0.26 8.12 -4.52
C ARG A 98 0.26 7.26 -3.25
N PHE A 99 -0.87 7.13 -2.58
CA PHE A 99 -1.01 6.26 -1.41
C PHE A 99 -0.64 4.81 -1.74
N ALA A 100 -1.18 4.22 -2.81
CA ALA A 100 -0.79 2.87 -3.23
C ALA A 100 0.73 2.77 -3.45
N LEU A 101 1.31 3.78 -4.12
CA LEU A 101 2.73 3.84 -4.40
C LEU A 101 3.62 4.02 -3.15
N THR A 102 3.21 4.78 -2.14
CA THR A 102 4.07 5.11 -0.99
C THR A 102 3.81 4.29 0.26
N SER A 103 2.61 3.71 0.38
CA SER A 103 2.12 3.14 1.64
C SER A 103 1.72 1.68 1.53
N THR A 104 1.82 1.08 0.34
CA THR A 104 1.56 -0.34 0.11
C THR A 104 2.64 -0.95 -0.77
N VAL A 105 2.59 -2.25 -1.06
CA VAL A 105 3.45 -2.90 -2.08
C VAL A 105 3.01 -2.67 -3.54
N TYR A 106 1.81 -2.12 -3.76
CA TYR A 106 1.21 -1.98 -5.09
C TYR A 106 1.74 -0.79 -5.89
N ARG A 107 1.56 -0.82 -7.22
CA ARG A 107 1.90 0.27 -8.15
C ARG A 107 0.77 1.29 -8.24
N ALA A 108 1.07 2.50 -8.73
CA ALA A 108 0.02 3.48 -9.02
C ALA A 108 -1.01 2.97 -10.06
N ALA A 109 -0.57 2.14 -11.03
CA ALA A 109 -1.46 1.54 -12.02
C ALA A 109 -2.48 0.58 -11.37
N ASP A 110 -2.06 -0.19 -10.37
CA ASP A 110 -2.92 -1.14 -9.64
C ASP A 110 -4.06 -0.40 -8.92
N ALA A 111 -3.80 0.81 -8.40
CA ALA A 111 -4.83 1.64 -7.77
C ALA A 111 -5.96 1.99 -8.74
N THR A 112 -5.67 2.24 -10.01
CA THR A 112 -6.71 2.55 -11.02
C THR A 112 -7.61 1.34 -11.28
N ARG A 113 -7.03 0.14 -11.37
CA ARG A 113 -7.78 -1.12 -11.51
C ARG A 113 -8.63 -1.41 -10.27
N ALA A 114 -8.06 -1.22 -9.09
CA ALA A 114 -8.76 -1.40 -7.83
C ALA A 114 -9.94 -0.42 -7.70
N LEU A 115 -9.74 0.87 -8.02
CA LEU A 115 -10.80 1.89 -8.00
C LEU A 115 -11.92 1.59 -9.00
N THR A 116 -11.58 1.11 -10.20
CA THR A 116 -12.58 0.69 -11.18
C THR A 116 -13.47 -0.40 -10.60
N GLY A 117 -12.88 -1.45 -10.01
CA GLY A 117 -13.67 -2.50 -9.35
C GLY A 117 -14.48 -2.03 -8.14
N LEU A 118 -14.02 -1.02 -7.39
CA LEU A 118 -14.79 -0.42 -6.29
C LEU A 118 -15.99 0.40 -6.78
N LEU A 119 -15.82 1.11 -7.91
CA LEU A 119 -16.90 1.86 -8.56
C LEU A 119 -17.96 0.90 -9.12
N ASP A 120 -17.53 -0.18 -9.78
CA ASP A 120 -18.42 -1.21 -10.31
C ASP A 120 -19.22 -1.89 -9.18
N ALA A 121 -18.57 -2.12 -8.04
CA ALA A 121 -19.21 -2.65 -6.83
C ALA A 121 -20.03 -1.61 -6.05
N LYS A 122 -20.06 -0.34 -6.48
CA LYS A 122 -20.72 0.79 -5.78
C LYS A 122 -20.26 1.01 -4.33
N ALA A 123 -19.05 0.56 -3.99
CA ALA A 123 -18.46 0.77 -2.67
C ALA A 123 -17.87 2.19 -2.51
N VAL A 124 -17.58 2.85 -3.63
CA VAL A 124 -17.13 4.24 -3.68
C VAL A 124 -17.95 5.00 -4.73
N ALA A 125 -18.06 6.30 -4.55
CA ALA A 125 -18.65 7.22 -5.51
C ALA A 125 -17.58 8.18 -6.02
N ARG A 126 -17.79 8.70 -7.23
CA ARG A 126 -16.87 9.65 -7.87
C ARG A 126 -17.56 10.95 -8.27
N ASP A 127 -16.77 12.00 -8.35
CA ASP A 127 -17.16 13.30 -8.87
C ASP A 127 -16.05 13.82 -9.81
N PRO A 128 -16.34 14.06 -11.11
CA PRO A 128 -17.63 13.88 -11.79
C PRO A 128 -18.06 12.41 -11.94
N GLU A 129 -19.38 12.18 -11.99
CA GLU A 129 -19.99 10.85 -12.09
C GLU A 129 -19.66 10.11 -13.40
N HIS A 130 -19.37 10.85 -14.47
CA HIS A 130 -19.15 10.35 -15.82
C HIS A 130 -17.76 10.75 -16.34
N GLY A 131 -17.29 10.04 -17.36
CA GLY A 131 -16.01 10.32 -18.01
C GLY A 131 -14.87 9.42 -17.54
N ARG A 132 -13.64 9.76 -17.94
CA ARG A 132 -12.42 9.00 -17.59
C ARG A 132 -12.06 9.20 -16.13
N LEU A 133 -11.40 8.22 -15.53
CA LEU A 133 -10.86 8.31 -14.17
C LEU A 133 -9.56 9.14 -14.17
N GLY A 134 -9.73 10.45 -14.41
CA GLY A 134 -8.68 11.47 -14.38
C GLY A 134 -8.09 11.66 -12.99
N GLY A 135 -6.93 12.31 -12.91
CA GLY A 135 -6.20 12.45 -11.66
C GLY A 135 -6.88 13.38 -10.64
N ASP A 136 -7.71 14.29 -11.10
CA ASP A 136 -8.48 15.29 -10.36
C ASP A 136 -9.86 14.78 -9.91
N VAL A 137 -10.30 13.64 -10.46
CA VAL A 137 -11.57 13.02 -10.08
C VAL A 137 -11.54 12.71 -8.59
N LEU A 138 -12.54 13.22 -7.87
CA LEU A 138 -12.67 13.03 -6.44
C LEU A 138 -13.39 11.71 -6.17
N ILE A 139 -12.84 10.89 -5.28
CA ILE A 139 -13.40 9.61 -4.84
C ILE A 139 -13.80 9.75 -3.38
N ARG A 140 -14.97 9.23 -3.04
CA ARG A 140 -15.47 9.15 -1.65
C ARG A 140 -15.96 7.73 -1.37
N ALA A 141 -15.71 7.24 -0.16
CA ALA A 141 -16.34 6.01 0.29
C ALA A 141 -17.85 6.21 0.35
N VAL A 142 -18.61 5.26 -0.20
CA VAL A 142 -20.05 5.19 0.10
C VAL A 142 -20.11 4.57 1.47
N ALA A 143 -20.62 5.31 2.45
CA ALA A 143 -20.93 4.72 3.75
C ALA A 143 -21.85 3.53 3.47
N GLY A 144 -21.36 2.31 3.66
CA GLY A 144 -22.25 1.18 3.85
C GLY A 144 -23.20 1.62 4.95
N ASN A 145 -24.51 1.46 4.74
CA ASN A 145 -25.50 1.81 5.73
C ASN A 145 -25.26 0.93 6.96
N SER A 146 -24.31 1.33 7.82
CA SER A 146 -24.06 0.77 9.12
C SER A 146 -25.27 1.22 9.92
N GLY A 147 -26.33 0.42 9.84
CA GLY A 147 -27.58 0.64 10.53
C GLY A 147 -27.27 0.96 11.99
N SER A 148 -27.51 2.21 12.35
CA SER A 148 -27.70 2.63 13.74
C SER A 148 -28.82 1.75 14.29
N THR A 149 -28.45 0.73 15.06
CA THR A 149 -29.39 0.03 15.93
C THR A 149 -29.29 0.70 17.28
N ALA A 150 -30.39 1.40 17.60
CA ALA A 150 -30.69 1.98 18.90
C ALA A 150 -30.86 0.91 19.97
#